data_AF-A0A2E5E8G0-F1
#
_entry.id   AF-A0A2E5E8G0-F1
#
_cell.length_a   1.000
_cell.length_b   1.000
_cell.length_c   1.000
_cell.angle_alpha   90.00
_cell.angle_beta   90.00
_cell.angle_gamma   90.00
#
_symmetry.space_group_name_H-M   'P 1'
#
loop_
_entity.id
_entity.type
_entity.pdbx_description
1 polymer ?
#
loop_
_entity_poly.entity_id
_entity_poly.type
_entity_poly.pdbx_seq_one_letter_code
_entity_poly.pdbx_strand_id
1 'polypeptide(L)'
;MLVKRTIPLILAASIGFLLIATYFIPSTEQWGATAMEMFIILSAGAMVLGAGNLIMLNLSKISNKNPGWAYGAITLIAFFITLIIGIFKIGALPTMTAPDNPWTAPLVGQPGVPFWWIYSYVYKPLTATMFAMLAFYIASAAFRAFRAKNIEATLLLGTAFIVLLGQIYAGVWLTSFLPDIGSVDGLARYVASFPEASQEFARAIALQVQSGVTLDNFTFEGVSYASMSLDQQAMAIEMSQYLNGWWYQLLNGLRLENLTQIILDVPQKAGNRAIMIGIALGIVSVSLKVLLGIDRSYLGSED
;
A
#
# COMPACT_ATOMS: atom_id res chain seq x y z
N MET A 1 2.47 -27.40 33.81
CA MET A 1 1.79 -26.17 33.37
C MET A 1 2.60 -25.37 32.35
N LEU A 2 3.92 -25.21 32.52
CA LEU A 2 4.83 -24.54 31.57
C LEU A 2 4.76 -25.10 30.14
N VAL A 3 4.91 -26.42 29.96
CA VAL A 3 4.94 -27.09 28.64
C VAL A 3 3.70 -26.78 27.76
N LYS A 4 2.51 -26.61 28.36
CA LYS A 4 1.27 -26.34 27.62
C LYS A 4 1.21 -24.92 27.00
N ARG A 5 1.98 -23.96 27.54
CA ARG A 5 2.06 -22.58 27.02
C ARG A 5 3.36 -22.34 26.24
N THR A 6 4.45 -22.97 26.65
CA THR A 6 5.77 -22.80 26.02
C THR A 6 5.82 -23.36 24.60
N ILE A 7 5.19 -24.51 24.33
CA ILE A 7 5.22 -25.11 22.99
C ILE A 7 4.56 -24.21 21.92
N PRO A 8 3.31 -23.72 22.10
CA PRO A 8 2.69 -22.81 21.14
C PRO A 8 3.49 -21.52 20.90
N LEU A 9 4.09 -20.98 21.96
CA LEU A 9 4.87 -19.75 21.88
C LEU A 9 6.22 -19.93 21.15
N ILE A 10 6.90 -21.07 21.34
CA ILE A 10 8.13 -21.39 20.59
C ILE A 10 7.80 -21.54 19.10
N LEU A 11 6.71 -22.23 18.79
CA LEU A 11 6.25 -22.40 17.41
C LEU A 11 5.92 -21.04 16.78
N ALA A 12 5.17 -20.19 17.47
CA ALA A 12 4.83 -18.84 16.97
C ALA A 12 6.08 -17.97 16.76
N ALA A 13 7.02 -17.97 17.70
CA ALA A 13 8.27 -17.22 17.58
C ALA A 13 9.14 -17.73 16.41
N SER A 14 9.21 -19.05 16.24
CA SER A 14 9.98 -19.68 15.16
C SER A 14 9.37 -19.38 13.79
N ILE A 15 8.04 -19.45 13.67
CA ILE A 15 7.31 -19.08 12.44
C ILE A 15 7.52 -17.59 12.13
N GLY A 16 7.44 -16.72 13.14
CA GLY A 16 7.73 -15.29 12.98
C GLY A 16 9.15 -15.04 12.45
N PHE A 17 10.15 -15.73 12.98
CA PHE A 17 11.53 -15.62 12.50
C PHE A 17 11.70 -16.15 11.07
N LEU A 18 11.05 -17.28 10.76
CA LEU A 18 11.05 -17.86 9.42
C LEU A 18 10.47 -16.86 8.39
N LEU A 19 9.33 -16.23 8.69
CA LEU A 19 8.70 -15.24 7.82
C LEU A 19 9.56 -13.99 7.58
N ILE A 20 10.36 -13.58 8.57
CA ILE A 20 11.34 -12.50 8.37
C ILE A 20 12.43 -12.97 7.40
N ALA A 21 12.95 -14.18 7.60
CA ALA A 21 14.01 -14.74 6.76
C ALA A 21 13.58 -14.91 5.28
N THR A 22 12.32 -15.25 5.01
CA THR A 22 11.80 -15.38 3.63
C THR A 22 11.76 -14.06 2.87
N TYR A 23 11.73 -12.93 3.57
CA TYR A 23 11.76 -11.61 2.92
C TYR A 23 13.16 -11.22 2.41
N PHE A 24 14.23 -11.81 2.97
CA PHE A 24 15.62 -11.46 2.65
C PHE A 24 16.35 -12.50 1.81
N ILE A 25 15.89 -13.75 1.79
CA ILE A 25 16.56 -14.87 1.09
C ILE A 25 15.68 -15.31 -0.08
N PRO A 26 16.05 -15.03 -1.35
CA PRO A 26 15.26 -15.40 -2.52
C PRO A 26 14.92 -16.90 -2.60
N SER A 27 15.83 -17.76 -2.15
CA SER A 27 15.63 -19.21 -2.18
C SER A 27 14.54 -19.74 -1.23
N THR A 28 14.11 -18.94 -0.24
CA THR A 28 13.07 -19.35 0.73
C THR A 28 11.71 -18.69 0.47
N GLU A 29 11.55 -17.94 -0.63
CA GLU A 29 10.31 -17.27 -0.99
C GLU A 29 9.10 -18.23 -1.04
N GLN A 30 9.31 -19.46 -1.55
CA GLN A 30 8.28 -20.49 -1.59
C GLN A 30 7.76 -20.89 -0.20
N TRP A 31 8.63 -20.88 0.83
CA TRP A 31 8.21 -21.20 2.19
C TRP A 31 7.31 -20.10 2.77
N GLY A 32 7.56 -18.84 2.38
CA GLY A 32 6.68 -17.72 2.70
C GLY A 32 5.29 -17.90 2.08
N ALA A 33 5.22 -18.37 0.83
CA ALA A 33 3.96 -18.67 0.16
C ALA A 33 3.17 -19.78 0.87
N THR A 34 3.81 -20.90 1.23
CA THR A 34 3.16 -21.98 1.99
C THR A 34 2.71 -21.51 3.37
N ALA A 35 3.52 -20.70 4.06
CA ALA A 35 3.16 -20.13 5.36
C ALA A 35 1.96 -19.18 5.25
N MET A 36 1.86 -18.42 4.16
CA MET A 36 0.72 -17.54 3.89
C MET A 36 -0.56 -18.35 3.65
N GLU A 37 -0.48 -19.47 2.94
CA GLU A 37 -1.62 -20.37 2.76
C GLU A 37 -2.12 -20.94 4.09
N MET A 38 -1.20 -21.42 4.94
CA MET A 38 -1.52 -21.84 6.31
C MET A 38 -2.13 -20.72 7.15
N PHE A 39 -1.60 -19.49 7.02
CA PHE A 39 -2.12 -18.31 7.69
C PHE A 39 -3.55 -17.98 7.24
N ILE A 40 -3.89 -18.16 5.96
CA ILE A 40 -5.26 -17.94 5.46
C ILE A 40 -6.23 -18.93 6.13
N ILE A 41 -5.86 -20.21 6.24
CA ILE A 41 -6.69 -21.23 6.90
C ILE A 41 -6.89 -20.87 8.39
N LEU A 42 -5.81 -20.50 9.09
CA LEU A 42 -5.87 -20.07 10.49
C LEU A 42 -6.70 -18.80 10.67
N SER A 43 -6.55 -17.83 9.76
CA SER A 43 -7.29 -16.56 9.77
C SER A 43 -8.78 -16.79 9.58
N ALA A 44 -9.18 -17.74 8.72
CA ALA A 44 -10.58 -18.10 8.56
C ALA A 44 -11.18 -18.63 9.88
N GLY A 45 -10.46 -19.51 10.60
CA GLY A 45 -10.87 -19.97 11.92
C GLY A 45 -10.90 -18.85 12.97
N ALA A 46 -9.89 -17.98 12.97
CA ALA A 46 -9.81 -16.83 13.87
C ALA A 46 -10.93 -15.82 13.64
N MET A 47 -11.37 -15.61 12.39
CA MET A 47 -12.51 -14.75 12.07
C MET A 47 -13.81 -15.26 12.70
N VAL A 48 -14.02 -16.59 12.72
CA VAL A 48 -15.19 -17.19 13.38
C VAL A 48 -15.14 -16.97 14.89
N LEU A 49 -13.97 -17.19 15.52
CA LEU A 49 -13.80 -16.91 16.95
C LEU A 49 -13.97 -15.43 17.28
N GLY A 50 -13.44 -14.54 16.43
CA GLY A 50 -13.60 -13.09 16.56
C GLY A 50 -15.07 -12.65 16.47
N ALA A 51 -15.82 -13.19 15.51
CA ALA A 51 -17.26 -12.98 15.39
C ALA A 51 -18.01 -13.50 16.63
N GLY A 52 -17.68 -14.70 17.11
CA GLY A 52 -18.25 -15.27 18.33
C GLY A 52 -18.01 -14.39 19.56
N ASN A 53 -16.79 -13.88 19.73
CA ASN A 53 -16.44 -12.98 20.82
C ASN A 53 -17.21 -11.65 20.73
N LEU A 54 -17.33 -11.06 19.54
CA LEU A 54 -18.12 -9.86 19.33
C LEU A 54 -19.59 -10.09 19.72
N ILE A 55 -20.16 -11.23 19.31
CA ILE A 55 -21.55 -11.58 19.62
C ILE A 55 -21.73 -11.74 21.14
N MET A 56 -20.89 -12.56 21.77
CA MET A 56 -20.97 -12.86 23.19
C MET A 56 -20.80 -11.62 24.07
N LEU A 57 -19.81 -10.76 23.77
CA LEU A 57 -19.56 -9.53 24.53
C LEU A 57 -20.72 -8.54 24.43
N ASN A 58 -21.28 -8.35 23.23
CA ASN A 58 -22.38 -7.40 23.05
C ASN A 58 -23.70 -7.97 23.59
N LEU A 59 -23.98 -9.27 23.42
CA LEU A 59 -25.15 -9.91 24.02
C LEU A 59 -25.11 -9.87 25.56
N SER A 60 -23.95 -10.11 26.16
CA SER A 60 -23.78 -10.01 27.62
C SER A 60 -24.04 -8.57 28.11
N LYS A 61 -23.51 -7.56 27.42
CA LYS A 61 -23.80 -6.15 27.73
C LYS A 61 -25.29 -5.81 27.63
N ILE A 62 -25.99 -6.35 26.62
CA ILE A 62 -27.43 -6.13 26.42
C ILE A 62 -28.24 -6.84 27.49
N SER A 63 -27.94 -8.12 27.74
CA SER A 63 -28.62 -8.94 28.75
C SER A 63 -28.49 -8.34 30.15
N ASN A 64 -27.29 -7.88 30.50
CA ASN A 64 -27.00 -7.29 31.80
C ASN A 64 -27.37 -5.79 31.89
N LYS A 65 -27.88 -5.19 30.80
CA LYS A 65 -28.22 -3.75 30.70
C LYS A 65 -27.12 -2.81 31.19
N ASN A 66 -25.85 -3.16 30.93
CA ASN A 66 -24.71 -2.34 31.29
C ASN A 66 -24.77 -0.96 30.58
N PRO A 67 -24.17 0.10 31.15
CA PRO A 67 -24.09 1.40 30.49
C PRO A 67 -23.56 1.27 29.05
N GLY A 68 -24.31 1.81 28.09
CA GLY A 68 -24.00 1.69 26.66
C GLY A 68 -24.56 0.44 25.96
N TRP A 69 -25.49 -0.29 26.58
CA TRP A 69 -26.14 -1.48 25.98
C TRP A 69 -26.75 -1.21 24.59
N ALA A 70 -27.29 -0.01 24.37
CA ALA A 70 -27.89 0.38 23.08
C ALA A 70 -26.87 0.34 21.93
N TYR A 71 -25.62 0.78 22.17
CA TYR A 71 -24.56 0.70 21.16
C TYR A 71 -24.18 -0.75 20.84
N GLY A 72 -24.21 -1.63 21.85
CA GLY A 72 -24.01 -3.06 21.64
C GLY A 72 -25.09 -3.68 20.75
N ALA A 73 -26.36 -3.30 20.95
CA ALA A 73 -27.47 -3.76 20.13
C ALA A 73 -27.34 -3.29 18.68
N ILE A 74 -27.03 -2.00 18.47
CA ILE A 74 -26.79 -1.44 17.13
C ILE A 74 -25.63 -2.18 16.43
N THR A 75 -24.54 -2.46 17.15
CA THR A 75 -23.39 -3.19 16.61
C THR A 75 -23.76 -4.60 16.16
N LEU A 76 -24.55 -5.34 16.96
CA LEU A 76 -25.02 -6.67 16.57
C LEU A 76 -25.91 -6.64 15.35
N ILE A 77 -26.86 -5.69 15.29
CA ILE A 77 -27.75 -5.53 14.14
C ILE A 77 -26.94 -5.23 12.87
N ALA A 78 -26.02 -4.27 12.94
CA ALA A 78 -25.14 -3.92 11.82
C ALA A 78 -24.26 -5.10 11.38
N PHE A 79 -23.74 -5.87 12.34
CA PHE A 79 -22.97 -7.08 12.08
C PHE A 79 -23.80 -8.11 11.30
N PHE A 80 -25.00 -8.48 11.78
CA PHE A 80 -25.84 -9.47 11.10
C PHE A 80 -26.34 -9.00 9.75
N ILE A 81 -26.73 -7.72 9.60
CA ILE A 81 -27.11 -7.15 8.30
C ILE A 81 -25.96 -7.29 7.30
N THR A 82 -24.76 -6.88 7.69
CA THR A 82 -23.58 -6.94 6.81
C THR A 82 -23.20 -8.38 6.48
N LEU A 83 -23.26 -9.28 7.47
CA LEU A 83 -22.99 -10.72 7.31
C LEU A 83 -23.96 -11.36 6.32
N ILE A 84 -25.27 -11.11 6.46
CA ILE A 84 -26.31 -11.66 5.58
C ILE A 84 -26.11 -11.12 4.15
N ILE A 85 -25.92 -9.81 3.99
CA ILE A 85 -25.69 -9.20 2.67
C ILE A 85 -24.44 -9.79 2.00
N GLY A 86 -23.36 -9.99 2.76
CA GLY A 86 -22.10 -10.55 2.26
C GLY A 86 -22.19 -12.02 1.89
N ILE A 87 -22.70 -12.87 2.79
CA ILE A 87 -22.79 -14.34 2.58
C ILE A 87 -23.77 -14.67 1.45
N PHE A 88 -24.93 -14.04 1.42
CA PHE A 88 -25.94 -14.30 0.40
C PHE A 88 -25.75 -13.45 -0.87
N LYS A 89 -24.65 -12.67 -0.94
CA LYS A 89 -24.32 -11.81 -2.09
C LYS A 89 -25.51 -10.99 -2.60
N ILE A 90 -26.29 -10.42 -1.69
CA ILE A 90 -27.55 -9.77 -2.01
C ILE A 90 -27.30 -8.59 -2.97
N GLY A 91 -27.94 -8.62 -4.14
CA GLY A 91 -27.81 -7.57 -5.16
C GLY A 91 -26.53 -7.62 -5.99
N ALA A 92 -25.80 -8.74 -6.00
CA ALA A 92 -24.65 -8.92 -6.89
C ALA A 92 -25.08 -8.86 -8.37
N LEU A 93 -24.34 -8.09 -9.17
CA LEU A 93 -24.56 -7.96 -10.61
C LEU A 93 -23.65 -8.94 -11.37
N PRO A 94 -24.11 -9.50 -12.51
CA PRO A 94 -23.25 -10.30 -13.38
C PRO A 94 -22.04 -9.50 -13.84
N THR A 95 -20.88 -10.17 -13.93
CA THR A 95 -19.62 -9.54 -14.39
C THR A 95 -19.28 -10.08 -15.78
N MET A 96 -18.49 -9.35 -16.58
CA MET A 96 -18.08 -9.79 -17.92
C MET A 96 -17.38 -11.16 -17.94
N THR A 97 -16.75 -11.55 -16.83
CA THR A 97 -16.09 -12.85 -16.63
C THR A 97 -17.05 -13.98 -16.24
N ALA A 98 -18.26 -13.66 -15.78
CA ALA A 98 -19.31 -14.62 -15.44
C ALA A 98 -20.71 -14.00 -15.64
N PRO A 99 -21.19 -13.93 -16.90
CA PRO A 99 -22.48 -13.32 -17.23
C PRO A 99 -23.68 -14.07 -16.65
N ASP A 100 -23.55 -15.39 -16.50
CA ASP A 100 -24.64 -16.27 -16.07
C ASP A 100 -24.66 -16.54 -14.56
N ASN A 101 -23.60 -16.14 -13.83
CA ASN A 101 -23.46 -16.42 -12.41
C ASN A 101 -23.04 -15.20 -11.59
N PRO A 102 -24.01 -14.48 -10.99
CA PRO A 102 -23.73 -13.36 -10.08
C PRO A 102 -22.95 -13.76 -8.83
N TRP A 103 -22.89 -15.05 -8.47
CA TRP A 103 -22.24 -15.51 -7.24
C TRP A 103 -20.72 -15.49 -7.30
N THR A 104 -20.11 -15.43 -8.48
CA THR A 104 -18.64 -15.29 -8.62
C THR A 104 -18.20 -13.83 -8.61
N ALA A 105 -19.16 -12.91 -8.61
CA ALA A 105 -18.91 -11.50 -8.80
C ALA A 105 -18.24 -10.84 -7.56
N PRO A 106 -17.24 -9.96 -7.75
CA PRO A 106 -16.63 -9.20 -6.68
C PRO A 106 -17.57 -8.10 -6.16
N LEU A 107 -18.02 -8.21 -4.90
CA LEU A 107 -19.02 -7.28 -4.33
C LEU A 107 -18.51 -5.86 -4.07
N VAL A 108 -17.22 -5.70 -3.79
CA VAL A 108 -16.59 -4.41 -3.42
C VAL A 108 -16.34 -3.52 -4.64
N GLY A 109 -16.36 -4.08 -5.85
CA GLY A 109 -16.05 -3.37 -7.08
C GLY A 109 -17.27 -2.92 -7.87
N GLN A 110 -18.49 -3.21 -7.40
CA GLN A 110 -19.71 -2.97 -8.17
C GLN A 110 -20.51 -1.79 -7.60
N PRO A 111 -20.51 -0.63 -8.27
CA PRO A 111 -21.35 0.48 -7.86
C PRO A 111 -22.82 0.08 -7.83
N GLY A 112 -23.53 0.48 -6.78
CA GLY A 112 -24.96 0.24 -6.62
C GLY A 112 -25.35 -1.05 -5.89
N VAL A 113 -24.43 -1.98 -5.62
CA VAL A 113 -24.76 -3.17 -4.82
C VAL A 113 -24.78 -2.82 -3.31
N PRO A 114 -25.68 -3.44 -2.51
CA PRO A 114 -25.78 -3.17 -1.08
C PRO A 114 -24.46 -3.30 -0.31
N PHE A 115 -23.66 -4.31 -0.63
CA PHE A 115 -22.35 -4.50 0.01
C PHE A 115 -21.36 -3.37 -0.30
N TRP A 116 -21.33 -2.91 -1.56
CA TRP A 116 -20.52 -1.76 -1.98
C TRP A 116 -20.94 -0.47 -1.27
N TRP A 117 -22.25 -0.28 -1.05
CA TRP A 117 -22.77 0.86 -0.31
C TRP A 117 -22.28 0.84 1.15
N ILE A 118 -22.41 -0.31 1.84
CA ILE A 118 -21.91 -0.46 3.22
C ILE A 118 -20.41 -0.22 3.25
N TYR A 119 -19.66 -0.81 2.33
CA TYR A 119 -18.23 -0.61 2.26
C TYR A 119 -17.85 0.86 2.02
N SER A 120 -18.50 1.54 1.07
CA SER A 120 -18.11 2.89 0.65
C SER A 120 -18.61 3.99 1.56
N TYR A 121 -19.76 3.84 2.20
CA TYR A 121 -20.38 4.87 3.03
C TYR A 121 -20.34 4.58 4.53
N VAL A 122 -20.10 3.34 4.94
CA VAL A 122 -19.93 2.99 6.37
C VAL A 122 -18.46 2.68 6.66
N TYR A 123 -17.88 1.68 5.99
CA TYR A 123 -16.53 1.23 6.31
C TYR A 123 -15.43 2.22 5.90
N LYS A 124 -15.43 2.75 4.66
CA LYS A 124 -14.42 3.72 4.21
C LYS A 124 -14.40 5.00 5.05
N PRO A 125 -15.53 5.65 5.38
CA PRO A 125 -15.48 6.85 6.20
C PRO A 125 -15.04 6.54 7.62
N LEU A 126 -15.48 5.43 8.23
CA LEU A 126 -15.05 5.04 9.58
C LEU A 126 -13.54 4.82 9.65
N THR A 127 -12.97 4.09 8.69
CA THR A 127 -11.51 3.91 8.61
C THR A 127 -10.80 5.24 8.38
N ALA A 128 -11.32 6.10 7.49
CA ALA A 128 -10.81 7.45 7.29
C ALA A 128 -10.85 8.31 8.56
N THR A 129 -11.89 8.21 9.40
CA THR A 129 -11.94 8.93 10.69
C THR A 129 -10.88 8.43 11.65
N MET A 130 -10.61 7.12 11.68
CA MET A 130 -9.55 6.54 12.51
C MET A 130 -8.18 7.05 12.05
N PHE A 131 -7.93 7.07 10.74
CA PHE A 131 -6.69 7.62 10.17
C PHE A 131 -6.57 9.14 10.38
N ALA A 132 -7.66 9.89 10.23
CA ALA A 132 -7.70 11.33 10.44
C ALA A 132 -7.41 11.69 11.91
N MET A 133 -8.01 10.96 12.87
CA MET A 133 -7.70 11.13 14.29
C MET A 133 -6.24 10.81 14.57
N LEU A 134 -5.73 9.68 14.06
CA LEU A 134 -4.32 9.31 14.21
C LEU A 134 -3.39 10.37 13.63
N ALA A 135 -3.66 10.85 12.42
CA ALA A 135 -2.88 11.92 11.78
C ALA A 135 -2.94 13.22 12.58
N PHE A 136 -4.12 13.61 13.07
CA PHE A 136 -4.28 14.80 13.91
C PHE A 136 -3.48 14.69 15.22
N TYR A 137 -3.56 13.55 15.92
CA TYR A 137 -2.81 13.33 17.16
C TYR A 137 -1.29 13.28 16.93
N ILE A 138 -0.84 12.60 15.86
CA ILE A 138 0.58 12.59 15.48
C ILE A 138 1.03 14.01 15.14
N ALA A 139 0.29 14.75 14.31
CA ALA A 139 0.63 16.11 13.94
C ALA A 139 0.65 17.05 15.17
N SER A 140 -0.31 16.92 16.09
CA SER A 140 -0.36 17.72 17.33
C SER A 140 0.81 17.40 18.26
N ALA A 141 1.12 16.12 18.46
CA ALA A 141 2.26 15.69 19.27
C ALA A 141 3.60 16.09 18.64
N ALA A 142 3.71 15.92 17.32
CA ALA A 142 4.87 16.32 16.54
C ALA A 142 5.05 17.84 16.57
N PHE A 143 4.01 18.65 16.37
CA PHE A 143 4.09 20.11 16.46
C PHE A 143 4.52 20.58 17.85
N ARG A 144 4.02 19.93 18.91
CA ARG A 144 4.45 20.19 20.29
C ARG A 144 5.91 19.80 20.53
N ALA A 145 6.40 18.74 19.89
CA ALA A 145 7.79 18.29 19.97
C ALA A 145 8.74 19.10 19.06
N PHE A 146 8.25 19.54 17.90
CA PHE A 146 8.90 20.41 16.92
C PHE A 146 8.65 21.88 17.28
N ARG A 147 8.99 22.28 18.50
CA ARG A 147 9.21 23.70 18.78
C ARG A 147 10.48 24.09 18.05
N ALA A 148 10.35 24.59 16.80
CA ALA A 148 11.45 24.89 15.88
C ALA A 148 12.64 25.56 16.60
N LYS A 149 13.68 24.77 16.88
CA LYS A 149 14.89 25.23 17.56
C LYS A 149 16.16 24.51 17.08
N ASN A 150 16.06 23.46 16.27
CA ASN A 150 17.18 22.69 15.72
C ASN A 150 17.10 22.52 14.20
N ILE A 151 18.27 22.37 13.58
CA ILE A 151 18.44 22.22 12.12
C ILE A 151 17.73 20.93 11.63
N GLU A 152 17.78 19.86 12.42
CA GLU A 152 17.15 18.58 12.12
C GLU A 152 15.62 18.68 11.96
N ALA A 153 14.92 19.38 12.87
CA ALA A 153 13.48 19.58 12.76
C ALA A 153 13.11 20.46 11.56
N THR A 154 13.97 21.41 11.20
CA THR A 154 13.77 22.28 10.02
C THR A 154 13.88 21.47 8.73
N LEU A 155 14.87 20.58 8.64
CA LEU A 155 15.00 19.65 7.51
C LEU A 155 13.79 18.72 7.41
N LEU A 156 13.32 18.16 8.53
CA LEU A 156 12.14 17.30 8.55
C LEU A 156 10.87 18.05 8.17
N LEU A 157 10.69 19.28 8.65
CA LEU A 157 9.55 20.12 8.27
C LEU A 157 9.58 20.47 6.77
N GLY A 158 10.77 20.79 6.24
CA GLY A 158 10.96 21.06 4.82
C GLY A 158 10.63 19.85 3.94
N THR A 159 11.12 18.66 4.30
CA THR A 159 10.80 17.43 3.55
C THR A 159 9.32 17.08 3.65
N ALA A 160 8.70 17.21 4.82
CA ALA A 160 7.27 17.00 4.99
C ALA A 160 6.43 17.96 4.14
N PHE A 161 6.82 19.24 4.07
CA PHE A 161 6.14 20.23 3.24
C PHE A 161 6.22 19.89 1.75
N ILE A 162 7.39 19.48 1.26
CA ILE A 162 7.57 19.02 -0.14
C ILE A 162 6.67 17.83 -0.44
N VAL A 163 6.67 16.80 0.43
CA VAL A 163 5.84 15.60 0.26
C VAL A 163 4.36 15.94 0.26
N LEU A 164 3.90 16.79 1.18
CA LEU A 164 2.49 17.19 1.25
C LEU A 164 2.06 17.97 0.00
N LEU A 165 2.92 18.84 -0.54
CA LEU A 165 2.64 19.57 -1.78
C LEU A 165 2.63 18.67 -3.02
N GLY A 166 3.52 17.68 -3.10
CA GLY A 166 3.53 16.74 -4.24
C GLY A 166 2.42 15.70 -4.21
N GLN A 167 1.80 15.45 -3.04
CA GLN A 167 0.63 14.58 -2.90
C GLN A 167 -0.69 15.27 -3.31
N ILE A 168 -0.71 16.59 -3.42
CA ILE A 168 -1.85 17.36 -3.92
C ILE A 168 -1.59 17.86 -5.34
N TYR A 169 -2.66 18.10 -6.11
CA TYR A 169 -2.57 18.61 -7.49
C TYR A 169 -1.79 19.94 -7.64
N ALA A 170 -1.54 20.65 -6.54
CA ALA A 170 -0.75 21.87 -6.54
C ALA A 170 0.71 21.66 -6.96
N GLY A 171 1.31 20.48 -6.69
CA GLY A 171 2.68 20.18 -7.10
C GLY A 171 2.87 20.27 -8.62
N VAL A 172 1.96 19.62 -9.35
CA VAL A 172 2.01 19.52 -10.82
C VAL A 172 1.85 20.91 -11.44
N TRP A 173 0.96 21.72 -10.86
CA TRP A 173 0.73 23.07 -11.32
C TRP A 173 1.94 23.98 -11.06
N LEU A 174 2.49 23.96 -9.85
CA LEU A 174 3.62 24.80 -9.45
C LEU A 174 4.91 24.46 -10.22
N THR A 175 5.12 23.20 -10.57
CA THR A 175 6.32 22.74 -11.30
C THR A 175 6.06 22.44 -12.77
N SER A 176 4.93 22.92 -13.31
CA SER A 176 4.56 22.74 -14.72
C SER A 176 5.55 23.35 -15.72
N PHE A 177 6.37 24.31 -15.26
CA PHE A 177 7.44 24.92 -16.06
C PHE A 177 8.69 24.04 -16.20
N LEU A 178 8.84 23.02 -15.33
CA LEU A 178 9.95 22.07 -15.41
C LEU A 178 9.65 20.96 -16.43
N PRO A 179 10.68 20.35 -17.03
CA PRO A 179 10.48 19.32 -18.02
C PRO A 179 9.87 18.05 -17.44
N ASP A 180 8.92 17.47 -18.16
CA ASP A 180 8.20 16.25 -17.78
C ASP A 180 8.55 15.11 -18.72
N ILE A 181 9.25 14.09 -18.24
CA ILE A 181 9.55 12.86 -18.99
C ILE A 181 8.75 11.66 -18.51
N GLY A 182 8.17 11.79 -17.31
CA GLY A 182 7.46 10.71 -16.63
C GLY A 182 6.03 10.59 -17.12
N SER A 183 5.45 11.70 -17.57
CA SER A 183 4.08 11.75 -18.07
C SER A 183 4.01 11.77 -19.59
N VAL A 184 2.89 11.24 -20.09
CA VAL A 184 2.55 11.25 -21.51
C VAL A 184 2.45 12.68 -22.05
N ASP A 185 2.03 13.66 -21.23
CA ASP A 185 1.88 15.07 -21.63
C ASP A 185 3.22 15.75 -21.87
N GLY A 186 4.21 15.44 -21.04
CA GLY A 186 5.55 16.00 -21.15
C GLY A 186 6.34 15.48 -22.36
N LEU A 187 6.28 14.17 -22.60
CA LEU A 187 6.84 13.56 -23.80
C LEU A 187 6.15 14.09 -25.06
N ALA A 188 4.84 14.35 -25.02
CA ALA A 188 4.10 14.91 -26.14
C ALA A 188 4.59 16.33 -26.52
N ARG A 189 4.96 17.18 -25.54
CA ARG A 189 5.53 18.52 -25.82
C ARG A 189 6.88 18.46 -26.52
N TYR A 190 7.73 17.50 -26.15
CA TYR A 190 9.01 17.29 -26.81
C TYR A 190 8.82 16.68 -28.21
N VAL A 191 7.96 15.67 -28.35
CA VAL A 191 7.62 15.07 -29.65
C VAL A 191 7.01 16.10 -30.61
N ALA A 192 6.17 17.01 -30.11
CA ALA A 192 5.58 18.08 -30.91
C ALA A 192 6.59 19.12 -31.44
N SER A 193 7.83 19.12 -30.93
CA SER A 193 8.91 19.95 -31.48
C SER A 193 9.52 19.37 -32.77
N PHE A 194 9.25 18.11 -33.09
CA PHE A 194 9.69 17.45 -34.31
C PHE A 194 8.69 17.64 -35.47
N PRO A 195 9.15 17.57 -36.74
CA PRO A 195 8.28 17.60 -37.91
C PRO A 195 7.18 16.53 -37.87
N GLU A 196 5.97 16.84 -38.35
CA GLU A 196 4.80 15.94 -38.27
C GLU A 196 5.06 14.52 -38.82
N ALA A 197 5.86 14.40 -39.88
CA ALA A 197 6.22 13.11 -40.49
C ALA A 197 7.08 12.20 -39.59
N SER A 198 7.77 12.75 -38.58
CA SER A 198 8.64 11.99 -37.67
C SER A 198 8.07 11.88 -36.24
N GLN A 199 6.90 12.46 -35.97
CA GLN A 199 6.31 12.47 -34.62
C GLN A 199 5.92 11.09 -34.10
N GLU A 200 5.40 10.20 -34.96
CA GLU A 200 5.03 8.84 -34.54
C GLU A 200 6.26 8.03 -34.13
N PHE A 201 7.34 8.14 -34.90
CA PHE A 201 8.62 7.50 -34.61
C PHE A 201 9.28 8.11 -33.36
N ALA A 202 9.26 9.45 -33.23
CA ALA A 202 9.76 10.13 -32.04
C ALA A 202 9.00 9.72 -30.77
N ARG A 203 7.67 9.59 -30.84
CA ARG A 203 6.84 9.09 -29.73
C ARG A 203 7.19 7.66 -29.34
N ALA A 204 7.41 6.79 -30.33
CA ALA A 204 7.79 5.41 -30.09
C ALA A 204 9.16 5.30 -29.40
N ILE A 205 10.14 6.12 -29.82
CA ILE A 205 11.45 6.22 -29.14
C ILE A 205 11.27 6.69 -27.70
N ALA A 206 10.55 7.79 -27.50
CA ALA A 206 10.37 8.39 -26.17
C ALA A 206 9.77 7.38 -25.16
N LEU A 207 8.76 6.62 -25.57
CA LEU A 207 8.13 5.59 -24.75
C LEU A 207 9.06 4.40 -24.45
N GLN A 208 9.79 3.91 -25.46
CA GLN A 208 10.70 2.79 -25.29
C GLN A 208 11.92 3.15 -24.43
N VAL A 209 12.50 4.34 -24.65
CA VAL A 209 13.61 4.86 -23.82
C VAL A 209 13.15 5.05 -22.37
N GLN A 210 11.94 5.58 -22.14
CA GLN A 210 11.37 5.70 -20.79
C GLN A 210 11.19 4.32 -20.12
N SER A 211 10.85 3.28 -20.88
CA SER A 211 10.71 1.91 -20.37
C SER A 211 12.05 1.20 -20.11
N GLY A 212 13.19 1.87 -20.35
CA GLY A 212 14.52 1.31 -20.13
C GLY A 212 15.03 0.41 -21.26
N VAL A 213 14.41 0.46 -22.43
CA VAL A 213 14.88 -0.26 -23.62
C VAL A 213 16.12 0.44 -24.16
N THR A 214 17.22 -0.29 -24.29
CA THR A 214 18.45 0.20 -24.93
C THR A 214 18.23 0.35 -26.43
N LEU A 215 18.97 1.28 -27.05
CA LEU A 215 18.88 1.55 -28.50
C LEU A 215 19.04 0.28 -29.35
N ASP A 216 19.88 -0.66 -28.91
CA ASP A 216 20.13 -1.93 -29.62
C ASP A 216 18.89 -2.84 -29.70
N ASN A 217 17.98 -2.73 -28.73
CA ASN A 217 16.74 -3.52 -28.64
C ASN A 217 15.51 -2.73 -29.10
N PHE A 218 15.71 -1.51 -29.63
CA PHE A 218 14.61 -0.67 -30.09
C PHE A 218 13.97 -1.28 -31.35
N THR A 219 12.64 -1.31 -31.35
CA THR A 219 11.84 -1.79 -32.48
C THR A 219 10.75 -0.80 -32.82
N PHE A 220 10.58 -0.51 -34.11
CA PHE A 220 9.51 0.36 -34.60
C PHE A 220 8.83 -0.35 -35.78
N GLU A 221 7.51 -0.57 -35.69
CA GLU A 221 6.74 -1.28 -36.73
C GLU A 221 7.32 -2.65 -37.13
N GLY A 222 7.98 -3.35 -36.19
CA GLY A 222 8.62 -4.64 -36.43
C GLY A 222 10.02 -4.57 -37.06
N VAL A 223 10.53 -3.36 -37.33
CA VAL A 223 11.90 -3.12 -37.82
C VAL A 223 12.83 -2.86 -36.62
N SER A 224 13.98 -3.56 -36.59
CA SER A 224 15.00 -3.38 -35.54
C SER A 224 15.84 -2.13 -35.81
N TYR A 225 16.36 -1.51 -34.75
CA TYR A 225 17.25 -0.34 -34.81
C TYR A 225 18.36 -0.44 -35.87
N ALA A 226 19.03 -1.60 -35.94
CA ALA A 226 20.13 -1.84 -36.89
C ALA A 226 19.71 -1.76 -38.38
N SER A 227 18.42 -1.98 -38.67
CA SER A 227 17.83 -1.96 -40.01
C SER A 227 17.08 -0.66 -40.35
N MET A 228 17.08 0.33 -39.45
CA MET A 228 16.43 1.63 -39.68
C MET A 228 17.24 2.52 -40.62
N SER A 229 16.60 3.52 -41.22
CA SER A 229 17.30 4.52 -42.03
C SER A 229 18.29 5.35 -41.20
N LEU A 230 19.34 5.88 -41.83
CA LEU A 230 20.37 6.69 -41.16
C LEU A 230 19.77 7.89 -40.41
N ASP A 231 18.75 8.53 -40.98
CA ASP A 231 18.06 9.66 -40.36
C ASP A 231 17.24 9.23 -39.13
N GLN A 232 16.59 8.06 -39.18
CA GLN A 232 15.87 7.47 -38.05
C GLN A 232 16.81 7.05 -36.92
N GLN A 233 17.97 6.47 -37.25
CA GLN A 233 19.00 6.12 -36.27
C GLN A 233 19.59 7.37 -35.60
N ALA A 234 19.91 8.40 -36.38
CA ALA A 234 20.42 9.67 -35.86
C ALA A 234 19.43 10.32 -34.89
N MET A 235 18.15 10.36 -35.24
CA MET A 235 17.10 10.91 -34.38
C MET A 235 16.88 10.07 -33.12
N ALA A 236 16.93 8.74 -33.21
CA ALA A 236 16.87 7.87 -32.04
C ALA A 236 18.03 8.09 -31.06
N ILE A 237 19.24 8.31 -31.56
CA ILE A 237 20.41 8.66 -30.74
C ILE A 237 20.19 10.01 -30.07
N GLU A 238 19.78 11.04 -30.83
CA GLU A 238 19.56 12.38 -30.31
C GLU A 238 18.50 12.39 -29.20
N MET A 239 17.35 11.75 -29.44
CA MET A 239 16.28 11.64 -28.46
C MET A 239 16.71 10.85 -27.22
N SER A 240 17.43 9.75 -27.40
CA SER A 240 17.95 8.97 -26.28
C SER A 240 18.95 9.76 -25.44
N GLN A 241 19.86 10.52 -26.07
CA GLN A 241 20.82 11.37 -25.37
C GLN A 241 20.15 12.54 -24.66
N TYR A 242 19.13 13.15 -25.27
CA TYR A 242 18.35 14.22 -24.65
C TYR A 242 17.57 13.72 -23.43
N LEU A 243 16.82 12.62 -23.58
CA LEU A 243 16.00 12.04 -22.52
C LEU A 243 16.85 11.47 -21.38
N ASN A 244 18.03 10.89 -21.67
CA ASN A 244 18.98 10.41 -20.66
C ASN A 244 20.01 11.46 -20.22
N GLY A 245 19.87 12.70 -20.70
CA GLY A 245 20.79 13.79 -20.37
C GLY A 245 20.74 14.12 -18.89
N TRP A 246 21.91 14.21 -18.24
CA TRP A 246 22.00 14.45 -16.79
C TRP A 246 21.25 15.73 -16.35
N TRP A 247 21.30 16.79 -17.15
CA TRP A 247 20.66 18.07 -16.84
C TRP A 247 19.13 17.98 -16.95
N TYR A 248 18.64 17.22 -17.93
CA TYR A 248 17.21 17.02 -18.16
C TYR A 248 16.60 16.11 -17.10
N GLN A 249 17.31 15.04 -16.74
CA GLN A 249 17.00 14.16 -15.62
C GLN A 249 17.01 14.90 -14.29
N LEU A 250 17.96 15.81 -14.07
CA LEU A 250 18.01 16.66 -12.88
C LEU A 250 16.78 17.57 -12.79
N LEU A 251 16.46 18.29 -13.87
CA LEU A 251 15.31 19.21 -13.89
C LEU A 251 13.99 18.47 -13.75
N ASN A 252 13.86 17.30 -14.36
CA ASN A 252 12.70 16.45 -14.16
C ASN A 252 12.60 15.95 -12.71
N GLY A 253 13.73 15.57 -12.11
CA GLY A 253 13.81 15.15 -10.71
C GLY A 253 13.41 16.24 -9.72
N LEU A 254 13.59 17.53 -10.06
CA LEU A 254 13.20 18.67 -9.22
C LEU A 254 11.70 18.95 -9.19
N ARG A 255 10.90 18.29 -10.04
CA ARG A 255 9.44 18.40 -9.98
C ARG A 255 8.92 17.87 -8.66
N LEU A 256 7.93 18.55 -8.08
CA LEU A 256 7.46 18.25 -6.72
C LEU A 256 6.90 16.82 -6.63
N GLU A 257 6.24 16.35 -7.68
CA GLU A 257 5.76 14.98 -7.80
C GLU A 257 6.92 13.98 -7.74
N ASN A 258 7.98 14.22 -8.49
CA ASN A 258 9.14 13.32 -8.59
C ASN A 258 9.98 13.35 -7.31
N LEU A 259 10.22 14.54 -6.72
CA LEU A 259 10.86 14.67 -5.42
C LEU A 259 10.07 13.92 -4.34
N THR A 260 8.74 14.03 -4.38
CA THR A 260 7.87 13.30 -3.48
C THR A 260 8.05 11.80 -3.69
N GLN A 261 7.99 11.30 -4.93
CA GLN A 261 8.22 9.89 -5.22
C GLN A 261 9.59 9.40 -4.71
N ILE A 262 10.67 10.16 -4.89
CA ILE A 262 12.00 9.81 -4.37
C ILE A 262 11.97 9.67 -2.84
N ILE A 263 11.32 10.61 -2.14
CA ILE A 263 11.17 10.55 -0.68
C ILE A 263 10.30 9.35 -0.26
N LEU A 264 9.22 9.06 -0.98
CA LEU A 264 8.37 7.91 -0.69
C LEU A 264 9.12 6.59 -0.93
N ASP A 265 9.88 6.51 -2.01
CA ASP A 265 10.46 5.27 -2.51
C ASP A 265 11.81 4.92 -1.90
N VAL A 266 12.56 5.89 -1.41
CA VAL A 266 13.86 5.63 -0.78
C VAL A 266 13.71 5.66 0.74
N PRO A 267 13.61 6.82 1.42
CA PRO A 267 13.61 6.86 2.87
C PRO A 267 12.31 6.30 3.48
N GLN A 268 11.13 6.53 2.89
CA GLN A 268 9.90 5.99 3.47
C GLN A 268 9.75 4.48 3.27
N LYS A 269 10.10 3.92 2.09
CA LYS A 269 10.16 2.45 1.93
C LYS A 269 11.18 1.83 2.88
N ALA A 270 12.35 2.44 3.06
CA ALA A 270 13.34 1.99 4.04
C ALA A 270 12.80 2.06 5.49
N GLY A 271 12.14 3.17 5.86
CA GLY A 271 11.51 3.35 7.16
C GLY A 271 10.39 2.35 7.44
N ASN A 272 9.53 2.09 6.46
CA ASN A 272 8.46 1.09 6.58
C ASN A 272 9.04 -0.31 6.79
N ARG A 273 10.12 -0.67 6.07
CA ARG A 273 10.85 -1.93 6.31
C ARG A 273 11.43 -1.99 7.72
N ALA A 274 12.06 -0.91 8.20
CA ALA A 274 12.62 -0.84 9.55
C ALA A 274 11.54 -0.97 10.64
N ILE A 275 10.39 -0.33 10.46
CA ILE A 275 9.23 -0.45 11.35
C ILE A 275 8.72 -1.89 11.38
N MET A 276 8.54 -2.53 10.22
CA MET A 276 8.09 -3.92 10.16
C MET A 276 9.08 -4.86 10.86
N ILE A 277 10.38 -4.67 10.66
CA ILE A 277 11.42 -5.43 11.37
C ILE A 277 11.33 -5.18 12.87
N GLY A 278 11.17 -3.92 13.30
CA GLY A 278 11.03 -3.55 14.71
C GLY A 278 9.79 -4.17 15.37
N ILE A 279 8.64 -4.16 14.69
CA ILE A 279 7.41 -4.82 15.15
C ILE A 279 7.64 -6.32 15.25
N ALA A 280 8.24 -6.95 14.24
CA ALA A 280 8.47 -8.38 14.24
C ALA A 280 9.43 -8.80 15.36
N LEU A 281 10.53 -8.07 15.57
CA LEU A 281 11.44 -8.26 16.70
C LEU A 281 10.75 -8.01 18.05
N GLY A 282 9.85 -7.03 18.13
CA GLY A 282 9.03 -6.77 19.32
C GLY A 282 8.13 -7.94 19.66
N ILE A 283 7.45 -8.52 18.67
CA ILE A 283 6.61 -9.72 18.83
C ILE A 283 7.47 -10.91 19.30
N VAL A 284 8.64 -11.12 18.70
CA VAL A 284 9.57 -12.18 19.11
C VAL A 284 10.06 -11.96 20.55
N SER A 285 10.40 -10.72 20.91
CA SER A 285 10.84 -10.36 22.27
C SER A 285 9.76 -10.62 23.31
N VAL A 286 8.52 -10.19 23.06
CA VAL A 286 7.39 -10.45 23.95
C VAL A 286 7.14 -11.95 24.07
N SER A 287 7.17 -12.67 22.94
CA SER A 287 7.01 -14.13 22.94
C SER A 287 8.09 -14.81 23.78
N LEU A 288 9.36 -14.40 23.66
CA LEU A 288 10.49 -14.93 24.40
C LEU A 288 10.41 -14.63 25.91
N LYS A 289 9.96 -13.43 26.30
CA LYS A 289 9.73 -13.09 27.72
C LYS A 289 8.68 -13.98 28.36
N VAL A 290 7.62 -14.30 27.63
CA VAL A 290 6.59 -15.25 28.09
C VAL A 290 7.15 -16.67 28.14
N LEU A 291 7.97 -17.09 27.17
CA LEU A 291 8.61 -18.41 27.14
C LEU A 291 9.54 -18.67 28.32
N LEU A 292 10.37 -17.68 28.65
CA LEU A 292 11.32 -17.74 29.75
C LEU A 292 10.64 -17.55 31.11
N GLY A 293 9.32 -17.31 31.15
CA GLY A 293 8.56 -17.08 32.38
C GLY A 293 8.92 -15.78 33.08
N ILE A 294 9.59 -14.86 32.39
CA ILE A 294 10.03 -13.56 32.93
C ILE A 294 8.82 -12.63 33.05
N ASP A 295 7.90 -12.66 32.08
CA ASP A 295 6.62 -11.97 32.16
C ASP A 295 5.51 -12.91 32.66
N ARG A 296 4.90 -12.56 33.78
CA ARG A 296 3.70 -13.24 34.28
C ARG A 296 2.56 -12.91 33.32
N SER A 297 2.09 -13.91 32.60
CA SER A 297 0.86 -13.84 31.82
C SER A 297 -0.27 -13.31 32.72
N TYR A 298 -0.71 -12.09 32.50
CA TYR A 298 -1.86 -11.43 33.14
C TYR A 298 -3.17 -12.22 32.99
N LEU A 299 -3.21 -13.24 32.12
CA LEU A 299 -4.32 -14.18 31.96
C LEU A 299 -4.21 -15.39 32.91
N GLY A 300 -4.24 -15.15 34.22
CA GLY A 300 -4.29 -16.25 35.19
C GLY A 300 -4.12 -15.88 36.66
N SER A 301 -4.63 -14.74 37.12
CA SER A 301 -4.86 -14.54 38.55
C SER A 301 -6.32 -14.13 38.78
N GLU A 302 -7.20 -15.12 38.78
CA GLU A 302 -8.33 -15.15 39.69
C GLU A 302 -8.45 -16.60 40.20
N ASP A 303 -8.96 -16.72 41.42
CA ASP A 303 -9.17 -17.92 42.22
C ASP A 303 -9.65 -19.19 41.47
#